data_AF-A0A7C2RPX6-F1
#
_entry.id   AF-A0A7C2RPX6-F1
#
_cell.length_a   1.000
_cell.length_b   1.000
_cell.length_c   1.000
_cell.angle_alpha   90.00
_cell.angle_beta   90.00
_cell.angle_gamma   90.00
#
_symmetry.space_group_name_H-M   'P 1'
#
loop_
_entity.id
_entity.type
_entity.pdbx_description
1 polymer ?
#
loop_
_entity_poly.entity_id
_entity_poly.type
_entity_poly.pdbx_seq_one_letter_code
_entity_poly.pdbx_strand_id
1 'polypeptide(L)'
;MNFRPINPACPSCGSHEITYTCEPKCCFNHLCNDCNATFQLTTEKVGRELAAAERAGLPGSGPEDALVPTTGCARCESTAVYELDAPLDAATHVCGACFALLIFAVTEVAQN
;
A
#
# COMPACT_ATOMS: atom_id res chain seq x y z
N MET A 1 14.91 2.88 -10.70
CA MET A 1 13.55 2.46 -10.31
C MET A 1 12.94 3.61 -9.53
N ASN A 2 11.68 3.96 -9.74
CA ASN A 2 10.99 4.91 -8.85
C ASN A 2 9.97 4.17 -8.01
N PHE A 3 9.70 4.76 -6.84
CA PHE A 3 8.79 4.24 -5.84
C PHE A 3 7.70 5.27 -5.62
N ARG A 4 6.45 4.86 -5.72
CA ARG A 4 5.30 5.76 -5.58
C ARG A 4 4.54 5.44 -4.32
N PRO A 5 3.94 6.43 -3.64
CA PRO A 5 2.93 6.18 -2.63
C PRO A 5 1.83 5.28 -3.19
N ILE A 6 1.18 4.52 -2.32
CA ILE A 6 0.08 3.64 -2.71
C ILE A 6 -1.07 4.48 -3.26
N ASN A 7 -1.61 4.08 -4.40
CA ASN A 7 -2.72 4.73 -5.07
C ASN A 7 -3.80 3.70 -5.46
N PRO A 8 -4.53 3.15 -4.46
CA PRO A 8 -5.50 2.08 -4.71
C PRO A 8 -6.70 2.61 -5.52
N ALA A 9 -7.22 1.79 -6.43
CA ALA A 9 -8.53 2.03 -7.03
C ALA A 9 -9.63 1.50 -6.10
N CYS A 10 -10.75 2.21 -6.00
CA CYS A 10 -11.93 1.75 -5.30
C CYS A 10 -12.44 0.45 -5.94
N PRO A 11 -12.63 -0.64 -5.17
CA PRO A 11 -13.14 -1.90 -5.71
C PRO A 11 -14.60 -1.81 -6.17
N SER A 12 -15.34 -0.78 -5.73
CA SER A 12 -16.76 -0.60 -6.05
C SER A 12 -17.00 0.23 -7.31
N CYS A 13 -16.24 1.32 -7.51
CA CYS A 13 -16.47 2.25 -8.63
C CYS A 13 -15.22 2.53 -9.49
N GLY A 14 -14.05 2.03 -9.10
CA GLY A 14 -12.78 2.25 -9.82
C GLY A 14 -12.12 3.62 -9.59
N SER A 15 -12.71 4.51 -8.79
CA SER A 15 -12.12 5.82 -8.48
C SER A 15 -10.82 5.71 -7.67
N HIS A 16 -9.88 6.63 -7.90
CA HIS A 16 -8.65 6.78 -7.11
C HIS A 16 -8.73 7.87 -6.04
N GLU A 17 -9.89 8.53 -5.88
CA GLU A 17 -10.12 9.52 -4.84
C GLU A 17 -10.35 8.82 -3.49
N ILE A 18 -9.27 8.30 -2.90
CA ILE A 18 -9.28 7.46 -1.71
C ILE A 18 -8.61 8.19 -0.53
N THR A 19 -9.31 8.24 0.59
CA THR A 19 -8.81 8.79 1.86
C THR A 19 -8.64 7.68 2.88
N TYR A 20 -7.54 7.70 3.62
CA TYR A 20 -7.39 6.85 4.81
C TYR A 20 -8.17 7.44 5.99
N THR A 21 -9.02 6.64 6.64
CA THR A 21 -10.01 7.17 7.60
C THR A 21 -9.73 6.89 9.08
N CYS A 22 -8.70 6.12 9.41
CA CYS A 22 -8.32 5.83 10.80
C CYS A 22 -6.99 6.49 11.16
N GLU A 23 -6.52 6.32 12.40
CA GLU A 23 -5.10 6.49 12.70
C GLU A 23 -4.28 5.44 11.93
N PRO A 24 -3.11 5.81 11.34
CA PRO A 24 -2.27 4.86 10.62
C PRO A 24 -1.93 3.64 11.50
N LYS A 25 -2.12 2.43 10.95
CA LYS A 25 -1.98 1.11 11.63
C LYS A 25 -3.15 0.64 12.49
N CYS A 26 -4.21 1.41 12.68
CA CYS A 26 -5.35 0.96 13.49
C CYS A 26 -6.20 -0.10 12.75
N CYS A 27 -6.57 0.19 11.49
CA CYS A 27 -7.60 -0.59 10.80
C CYS A 27 -7.28 -0.81 9.31
N PHE A 28 -6.36 -0.02 8.72
CA PHE A 28 -6.10 0.00 7.27
C PHE A 28 -7.38 0.17 6.42
N ASN A 29 -8.39 0.85 6.96
CA ASN A 29 -9.65 1.18 6.28
C ASN A 29 -9.53 2.48 5.48
N HIS A 30 -10.00 2.40 4.25
CA HIS A 30 -9.99 3.46 3.27
C HIS A 30 -11.42 3.75 2.84
N LEU A 31 -11.70 5.03 2.62
CA LEU A 31 -12.98 5.53 2.11
C LEU A 31 -12.77 6.05 0.69
N CYS A 32 -13.64 5.63 -0.21
CA CYS A 32 -13.75 6.24 -1.52
C CYS A 32 -14.61 7.51 -1.43
N ASN A 33 -14.04 8.66 -1.79
CA ASN A 33 -14.75 9.95 -1.75
C ASN A 33 -15.84 10.08 -2.83
N ASP A 34 -15.83 9.22 -3.85
CA ASP A 34 -16.81 9.26 -4.95
C ASP A 34 -18.08 8.44 -4.65
N CYS A 35 -17.92 7.21 -4.18
CA CYS A 35 -19.05 6.30 -3.94
C CYS A 35 -19.30 5.98 -2.46
N ASN A 36 -18.51 6.54 -1.55
CA ASN A 36 -18.58 6.31 -0.10
C ASN A 36 -18.40 4.85 0.34
N ALA A 37 -17.97 3.95 -0.57
CA ALA A 37 -17.60 2.59 -0.19
C ALA A 37 -16.33 2.61 0.67
N THR A 38 -16.26 1.68 1.61
CA THR A 38 -15.06 1.44 2.41
C THR A 38 -14.43 0.11 2.05
N PHE A 39 -13.12 0.01 2.21
CA PHE A 39 -12.38 -1.22 2.01
C PHE A 39 -11.08 -1.18 2.80
N GLN A 40 -10.51 -2.34 3.06
CA GLN A 40 -9.21 -2.45 3.68
C GLN A 40 -8.14 -2.88 2.68
N LEU A 41 -6.93 -2.44 2.96
CA LEU A 41 -5.75 -2.81 2.18
C LEU A 41 -4.84 -3.69 3.00
N THR A 42 -4.44 -4.82 2.44
CA THR A 42 -3.50 -5.76 3.06
C THR A 42 -2.37 -6.10 2.10
N THR A 43 -1.28 -6.65 2.63
CA THR A 43 -0.18 -7.15 1.81
C THR A 43 0.12 -8.60 2.09
N GLU A 44 0.67 -9.27 1.08
CA GLU A 44 1.19 -10.64 1.16
C GLU A 44 2.66 -10.67 0.74
N LYS A 45 3.46 -11.59 1.32
CA LYS A 45 4.89 -11.71 1.00
C LYS A 45 5.07 -12.52 -0.28
N VAL A 46 5.90 -12.04 -1.19
CA VAL A 46 6.35 -12.80 -2.37
C VAL A 46 7.55 -13.72 -2.04
N GLY A 47 8.07 -13.64 -0.81
CA GLY A 47 9.15 -14.50 -0.31
C GLY A 47 10.56 -14.05 -0.70
N ARG A 48 10.72 -12.85 -1.27
CA ARG A 48 12.00 -12.24 -1.64
C ARG A 48 12.09 -10.79 -1.17
N GLU A 49 13.29 -10.22 -1.28
CA GLU A 49 13.57 -8.81 -1.00
C GLU A 49 14.06 -8.10 -2.26
N LEU A 50 13.84 -6.78 -2.34
CA LEU A 50 14.40 -5.93 -3.38
C LEU A 50 15.93 -5.95 -3.29
N ALA A 51 16.61 -6.12 -4.43
CA ALA A 51 18.07 -6.21 -4.46
C ALA A 51 18.71 -4.89 -4.00
N ALA A 52 19.87 -4.96 -3.34
CA ALA A 52 20.52 -3.78 -2.77
C ALA A 52 20.78 -2.65 -3.79
N ALA A 53 21.12 -3.02 -5.02
CA ALA A 53 21.36 -2.07 -6.12
C ALA A 53 20.10 -1.29 -6.54
N GLU A 54 18.91 -1.81 -6.25
CA GLU A 54 17.62 -1.22 -6.64
C GLU A 54 16.99 -0.37 -5.54
N ARG A 55 17.52 -0.41 -4.30
CA ARG A 55 16.96 0.29 -3.12
C ARG A 55 17.20 1.81 -3.14
N ALA A 56 18.04 2.31 -4.06
CA ALA A 56 18.37 3.73 -4.12
C ALA A 56 17.09 4.57 -4.36
N GLY A 57 16.83 5.53 -3.47
CA GLY A 57 15.66 6.40 -3.56
C GLY A 57 14.37 5.82 -2.95
N LEU A 58 14.40 4.61 -2.38
CA LEU A 58 13.26 4.06 -1.64
C LEU A 58 13.15 4.74 -0.26
N PRO A 59 12.03 5.40 0.07
CA PRO A 59 11.87 6.01 1.39
C PRO A 59 11.75 4.93 2.47
N GLY A 60 12.35 5.17 3.65
CA GLY A 60 12.35 4.21 4.76
C GLY A 60 11.17 4.34 5.74
N SER A 61 10.44 5.45 5.69
CA SER A 61 9.27 5.76 6.54
C SER A 61 7.97 5.65 5.75
N GLY A 62 6.82 5.62 6.43
CA GLY A 62 5.51 5.72 5.77
C GLY A 62 5.20 7.15 5.29
N PRO A 63 4.00 7.38 4.74
CA PRO A 63 3.55 8.72 4.39
C PRO A 63 3.52 9.65 5.62
N GLU A 64 3.87 10.92 5.40
CA GLU A 64 3.84 11.95 6.46
C GLU A 64 2.42 12.40 6.80
N ASP A 65 1.55 12.48 5.78
CA ASP A 65 0.14 12.79 5.94
C ASP A 65 -0.64 11.51 6.27
N ALA A 66 -1.34 11.54 7.42
CA ALA A 66 -2.14 10.44 7.91
C ALA A 66 -3.33 10.10 7.00
N LEU A 67 -3.79 11.03 6.15
CA LEU A 67 -4.90 10.81 5.23
C LEU A 67 -4.50 10.09 3.94
N VAL A 68 -3.20 10.01 3.65
CA VAL A 68 -2.70 9.34 2.45
C VAL A 68 -2.91 7.83 2.57
N PRO A 69 -3.44 7.17 1.53
CA PRO A 69 -3.60 5.72 1.53
C PRO A 69 -2.31 4.99 1.88
N THR A 70 -2.38 4.13 2.90
CA THR A 70 -1.27 3.27 3.31
C THR A 70 -1.78 1.88 3.71
N THR A 71 -0.87 0.91 3.77
CA THR A 71 -1.12 -0.41 4.38
C THR A 71 0.13 -0.87 5.16
N GLY A 72 0.01 -1.94 5.94
CA GLY A 72 1.11 -2.54 6.69
C GLY A 72 1.85 -3.58 5.87
N CYS A 73 3.18 -3.59 5.97
CA CYS A 73 4.01 -4.65 5.42
C CYS A 73 3.75 -5.99 6.13
N ALA A 74 3.41 -7.03 5.38
CA ALA A 74 3.17 -8.38 5.89
C ALA A 74 4.34 -8.99 6.68
N ARG A 75 5.56 -8.45 6.54
CA ARG A 75 6.76 -8.95 7.22
C ARG A 75 7.12 -8.20 8.49
N CYS A 76 7.04 -6.87 8.48
CA CYS A 76 7.55 -6.04 9.58
C CYS A 76 6.54 -5.00 10.09
N GLU A 77 5.31 -4.99 9.56
CA GLU A 77 4.21 -4.11 9.97
C GLU A 77 4.48 -2.60 9.80
N SER A 78 5.59 -2.23 9.15
CA SER A 78 5.86 -0.86 8.73
C SER A 78 4.83 -0.41 7.70
N THR A 79 4.43 0.86 7.78
CA THR A 79 3.58 1.55 6.78
C THR A 79 4.38 2.15 5.63
N ALA A 80 5.70 1.98 5.62
CA ALA A 80 6.57 2.32 4.50
C ALA A 80 6.36 1.30 3.36
N VAL A 81 5.20 1.31 2.71
CA VAL A 81 4.87 0.42 1.58
C VAL A 81 4.67 1.28 0.35
N TYR A 82 5.38 0.93 -0.73
CA TYR A 82 5.42 1.72 -1.95
C TYR A 82 5.15 0.85 -3.17
N GLU A 83 4.50 1.42 -4.17
CA GLU A 83 4.29 0.82 -5.48
C GLU A 83 5.61 0.77 -6.27
N LEU A 84 5.81 -0.33 -6.98
CA LEU A 84 6.87 -0.47 -7.98
C LEU A 84 6.36 0.03 -9.33
N ASP A 85 7.13 0.90 -9.99
CA ASP A 85 6.80 1.38 -11.37
C ASP A 85 6.59 0.23 -12.37
N ALA A 86 7.34 -0.85 -12.20
CA ALA A 86 7.21 -2.09 -12.96
C ALA A 86 7.22 -3.26 -11.98
N PRO A 87 6.29 -4.22 -12.11
CA PRO A 87 6.28 -5.41 -11.27
C PRO A 87 7.60 -6.17 -11.36
N LEU A 88 8.07 -6.68 -10.21
CA LEU A 88 9.21 -7.58 -10.13
C LEU A 88 8.69 -8.98 -9.80
N ASP A 89 8.84 -9.92 -10.72
CA ASP A 89 8.16 -11.22 -10.66
C ASP A 89 6.63 -11.03 -10.47
N ALA A 90 6.09 -11.49 -9.34
CA ALA A 90 4.70 -11.29 -8.95
C ALA A 90 4.49 -10.06 -8.03
N ALA A 91 5.56 -9.42 -7.58
CA ALA A 91 5.48 -8.31 -6.63
C ALA A 91 5.14 -7.01 -7.34
N THR A 92 4.13 -6.31 -6.81
CA THR A 92 3.74 -4.97 -7.25
C THR A 92 4.15 -3.89 -6.27
N HIS A 93 4.55 -4.28 -5.06
CA HIS A 93 4.90 -3.36 -3.98
C HIS A 93 6.18 -3.79 -3.27
N VAL A 94 6.80 -2.84 -2.57
CA VAL A 94 7.98 -3.06 -1.74
C VAL A 94 7.85 -2.33 -0.40
N CYS A 95 8.38 -2.93 0.66
CA CYS A 95 8.54 -2.26 1.94
C CYS A 95 9.83 -1.44 1.99
N GLY A 96 9.73 -0.14 2.26
CA GLY A 96 10.85 0.75 2.49
C GLY A 96 11.70 0.45 3.73
N ALA A 97 11.11 -0.18 4.75
CA ALA A 97 11.79 -0.46 6.01
C ALA A 97 12.57 -1.79 6.01
N CYS A 98 12.00 -2.84 5.41
CA CYS A 98 12.60 -4.19 5.41
C CYS A 98 12.88 -4.77 4.02
N PHE A 99 12.62 -3.99 2.97
CA PHE A 99 12.86 -4.33 1.56
C PHE A 99 12.10 -5.57 1.05
N ALA A 100 11.14 -6.09 1.82
CA ALA A 100 10.31 -7.20 1.39
C ALA A 100 9.51 -6.83 0.15
N LEU A 101 9.49 -7.73 -0.84
CA LEU A 101 8.62 -7.66 -2.00
C LEU A 101 7.23 -8.22 -1.65
N LEU A 102 6.21 -7.47 -2.03
CA LEU A 102 4.83 -7.65 -1.58
C LEU A 102 3.85 -7.69 -2.76
N ILE A 103 2.76 -8.42 -2.57
CA ILE A 103 1.53 -8.30 -3.36
C ILE A 103 0.51 -7.55 -2.52
N PHE A 104 -0.34 -6.82 -3.20
CA PHE A 104 -1.40 -6.01 -2.63
C PHE A 104 -2.74 -6.69 -2.80
N ALA A 105 -3.55 -6.69 -1.74
CA ALA A 105 -4.89 -7.25 -1.75
C ALA A 105 -5.89 -6.28 -1.11
N VAL A 106 -7.11 -6.31 -1.63
CA VAL A 106 -8.24 -5.55 -1.09
C VAL A 106 -9.15 -6.51 -0.33
N THR A 107 -9.52 -6.13 0.88
CA THR A 107 -10.38 -6.93 1.78
C THR A 107 -11.49 -6.07 2.37
N GLU A 108 -12.45 -6.70 3.04
CA GLU A 108 -13.50 -6.03 3.83
C GLU A 108 -14.24 -4.90 3.08
N VAL A 109 -14.64 -5.17 1.83
CA VAL A 109 -15.38 -4.19 1.01
C VAL A 109 -16.80 -4.04 1.54
N ALA A 110 -17.17 -2.82 1.92
CA ALA A 110 -18.52 -2.46 2.31
C ALA A 110 -19.01 -1.27 1.47
N GLN A 111 -20.28 -1.34 1.06
CA GLN A 111 -20.94 -0.30 0.28
C GLN A 111 -21.99 0.36 1.15
N ASN A 112 -22.09 1.69 1.05
CA ASN A 112 -23.11 2.48 1.71
C ASN A 112 -24.34 2.68 0.81
#